data_AF-A0A0H5RHV7-F1
#
_entry.id   AF-A0A0H5RHV7-F1
#
_cell.length_a   1.000
_cell.length_b   1.000
_cell.length_c   1.000
_cell.angle_alpha   90.00
_cell.angle_beta   90.00
_cell.angle_gamma   90.00
#
_symmetry.space_group_name_H-M   'P 1'
#
loop_
_entity.id
_entity.type
_entity.pdbx_description
1 polymer ?
#
loop_
_entity_poly.entity_id
_entity_poly.type
_entity_poly.pdbx_seq_one_letter_code
_entity_poly.pdbx_strand_id
1 'polypeptide(L)'
;GIPCSHMMKELIRQNSVLNPQDFHCHWRLSIPVGVSLQDSPQTFAQALSELDATYQSLPPHRQRVIQEGVNVLTSIRRDTNFIENPEQVTARGRPQGSVARLGPVSSTRKDPSGFENAERRQRVCGLCGRSGHNRRSCSSIDSTPIGAVSL
;
A
#
# COMPACT_ATOMS: atom_id res chain seq x y z
N GLY A 1 -4.81 -5.71 8.75
CA GLY A 1 -4.90 -4.28 8.50
C GLY A 1 -3.73 -3.64 9.16
N ILE A 2 -2.86 -3.05 8.34
CA ILE A 2 -1.94 -2.00 8.78
C ILE A 2 -2.82 -0.78 9.12
N PRO A 3 -2.46 0.04 10.12
CA PRO A 3 -3.12 1.31 10.42
C PRO A 3 -3.43 2.14 9.16
N CYS A 4 -4.61 2.75 9.12
CA CYS A 4 -4.97 3.66 8.02
C CYS A 4 -4.20 4.99 8.14
N SER A 5 -4.07 5.73 7.04
CA SER A 5 -3.31 6.98 6.99
C SER A 5 -3.84 8.06 7.96
N HIS A 6 -5.14 8.08 8.24
CA HIS A 6 -5.73 9.01 9.22
C HIS A 6 -5.32 8.68 10.65
N MET A 7 -5.32 7.40 11.01
CA MET A 7 -4.90 6.92 12.32
C MET A 7 -3.41 7.22 12.56
N MET A 8 -2.58 7.00 11.55
CA MET A 8 -1.15 7.33 11.60
C MET A 8 -0.91 8.84 11.80
N LYS A 9 -1.68 9.70 11.12
CA LYS A 9 -1.60 11.16 11.29
C LYS A 9 -1.99 11.60 12.70
N GLU A 10 -3.02 10.99 13.27
CA GLU A 10 -3.45 11.33 14.63
C GLU A 10 -2.43 10.89 15.69
N LEU A 11 -1.83 9.71 15.53
CA LEU A 11 -0.75 9.24 16.41
C LEU A 11 0.48 10.17 16.38
N ILE A 12 0.86 10.65 15.19
CA ILE A 12 1.94 11.63 15.04
C ILE A 12 1.57 12.95 15.73
N ARG A 13 0.32 13.42 15.55
CA ARG A 13 -0.17 14.67 16.17
C ARG A 13 -0.20 14.58 17.70
N GLN A 14 -0.52 13.41 18.23
CA GLN A 14 -0.57 13.12 19.67
C GLN A 14 0.78 12.67 20.25
N ASN A 15 1.85 12.63 19.44
CA ASN A 15 3.18 12.12 19.81
C ASN A 15 3.13 10.75 20.51
N SER A 16 2.23 9.89 20.04
CA SER A 16 1.96 8.56 20.60
C SER A 16 2.70 7.46 19.83
N VAL A 17 2.94 6.33 20.50
CA VAL A 17 3.67 5.18 19.95
C VAL A 17 2.69 4.15 19.40
N LEU A 18 3.05 3.49 18.29
CA LEU A 18 2.29 2.36 17.74
C LEU A 18 2.42 1.13 18.64
N ASN A 19 1.29 0.55 18.99
CA ASN A 19 1.21 -0.68 19.75
C ASN A 19 0.91 -1.88 18.82
N PRO A 20 1.31 -3.11 19.18
CA PRO A 20 0.94 -4.32 18.44
C PRO A 20 -0.56 -4.51 18.26
N GLN A 21 -1.37 -3.90 19.15
CA GLN A 21 -2.83 -3.96 19.09
C GLN A 21 -3.43 -3.13 17.94
N ASP A 22 -2.70 -2.11 17.48
CA ASP A 22 -3.09 -1.25 16.36
C ASP A 22 -3.05 -1.99 15.00
N PHE A 23 -2.39 -3.14 14.98
CA PHE A 23 -2.36 -4.06 13.85
C PHE A 23 -3.43 -5.14 14.03
N HIS A 24 -4.16 -5.42 12.95
CA HIS A 24 -5.12 -6.52 12.93
C HIS A 24 -4.44 -7.86 13.25
N CYS A 25 -5.11 -8.75 13.98
CA CYS A 25 -4.55 -10.03 14.45
C CYS A 25 -3.88 -10.88 13.35
N HIS A 26 -4.47 -10.97 12.16
CA HIS A 26 -3.88 -11.67 11.01
C HIS A 26 -2.48 -11.15 10.58
N TRP A 27 -2.14 -9.89 10.90
CA TRP A 27 -0.83 -9.31 10.57
C TRP A 27 0.16 -9.39 11.74
N ARG A 28 -0.25 -9.98 12.87
CA ARG A 28 0.62 -10.19 14.02
C ARG A 28 1.40 -11.47 13.79
N LEU A 29 2.71 -11.36 13.59
CA LEU A 29 3.59 -12.51 13.56
C LEU A 29 3.62 -13.13 14.97
N SER A 30 2.87 -14.21 15.15
CA SER A 30 2.91 -14.99 16.38
C SER A 30 4.16 -15.84 16.33
N ILE A 31 5.23 -15.38 16.97
CA ILE A 31 6.41 -16.22 17.19
C ILE A 31 5.93 -17.36 18.12
N PRO A 32 6.08 -18.63 17.73
CA PRO A 32 5.64 -19.73 18.58
C PRO A 32 6.34 -19.63 19.93
N VAL A 33 5.53 -19.66 20.98
CA VAL A 33 5.93 -19.61 22.39
C VAL A 33 6.92 -20.75 22.63
N GLY A 34 8.20 -20.39 22.74
CA GLY A 34 9.31 -21.34 22.79
C GLY A 34 10.65 -20.68 22.49
N VAL A 35 10.65 -19.61 21.68
CA VAL A 35 11.82 -18.74 21.52
C VAL A 35 11.75 -17.62 22.54
N SER A 36 12.12 -17.94 23.78
CA SER A 36 12.38 -16.91 24.78
C SER A 36 13.71 -16.24 24.38
N LEU A 37 13.64 -15.07 23.73
CA LEU A 37 14.78 -14.15 23.64
C LEU A 37 14.99 -13.51 25.04
N GLN A 38 15.24 -14.33 26.04
CA GLN A 38 15.85 -13.82 27.25
C GLN A 38 17.29 -13.50 26.89
N ASP A 39 17.72 -12.28 27.21
CA ASP A 39 19.13 -11.86 27.27
C ASP A 39 19.87 -12.65 28.36
N SER A 40 19.84 -13.97 28.28
CA SER A 40 20.74 -14.82 29.01
C SER A 40 22.12 -14.60 28.41
N PRO A 41 23.17 -14.34 29.21
CA PRO A 41 24.55 -14.32 28.73
C PRO A 41 25.04 -15.73 28.37
N GLN A 42 24.15 -16.62 27.95
CA GLN A 42 24.50 -17.89 27.35
C GLN A 42 25.28 -17.56 26.09
N THR A 43 26.59 -17.81 26.17
CA THR A 43 27.46 -17.69 25.01
C THR A 43 26.92 -18.64 23.95
N PHE A 44 26.95 -18.24 22.69
CA PHE A 44 26.52 -19.08 21.56
C PHE A 44 27.06 -20.52 21.65
N ALA A 45 28.30 -20.69 22.12
CA ALA A 45 28.92 -21.99 22.38
C ALA A 45 28.18 -22.86 23.41
N GLN A 46 27.65 -22.26 24.48
CA GLN A 46 26.87 -22.99 25.50
C GLN A 46 25.53 -23.45 24.93
N ALA A 47 24.86 -22.60 24.16
CA ALA A 47 23.61 -22.95 23.50
C ALA A 47 23.80 -24.09 22.47
N LEU A 48 24.90 -24.08 21.71
CA LEU A 48 25.24 -25.18 20.81
C LEU A 48 25.50 -26.50 21.56
N SER A 49 26.19 -26.43 22.70
CA SER A 49 26.47 -27.60 23.55
C SER A 49 25.20 -28.22 24.12
N GLU A 50 24.26 -27.39 24.58
CA GLU A 50 22.95 -27.84 25.09
C GLU A 50 22.09 -28.49 23.98
N LEU A 51 22.10 -27.89 22.79
CA LEU A 51 21.40 -28.41 21.63
C LEU A 51 21.97 -29.77 21.20
N ASP A 52 23.29 -29.92 21.20
CA ASP A 52 23.93 -31.20 20.89
C ASP A 52 23.59 -32.27 21.94
N ALA A 53 23.71 -31.94 23.23
CA ALA A 53 23.34 -32.87 24.31
C ALA A 53 21.87 -33.34 24.19
N THR A 54 20.96 -32.41 23.88
CA THR A 54 19.54 -32.71 23.65
C THR A 54 19.37 -33.63 22.44
N TYR A 55 20.06 -33.33 21.33
CA TYR A 55 20.00 -34.13 20.11
C TYR A 55 20.51 -35.56 20.32
N GLN A 56 21.63 -35.73 21.03
CA GLN A 56 22.21 -37.04 21.34
C GLN A 56 21.29 -37.90 22.22
N SER A 57 20.49 -37.27 23.10
CA SER A 57 19.55 -37.99 23.97
C SER A 57 18.32 -38.56 23.25
N LEU A 58 18.07 -38.14 22.01
CA LEU A 58 16.88 -38.55 21.25
C LEU A 58 17.04 -39.96 20.62
N PRO A 59 15.94 -40.71 20.46
CA PRO A 59 15.96 -41.97 19.72
C PRO A 59 16.40 -41.79 18.25
N PRO A 60 17.03 -42.80 17.61
CA PRO A 60 17.60 -42.68 16.27
C PRO A 60 16.61 -42.23 15.18
N HIS A 61 15.33 -42.61 15.29
CA HIS A 61 14.31 -42.18 14.33
C HIS A 61 14.04 -40.67 14.39
N ARG A 62 14.09 -40.06 15.58
CA ARG A 62 13.89 -38.60 15.75
C ARG A 62 15.11 -37.83 15.29
N GLN A 63 16.29 -38.34 15.59
CA GLN A 63 17.56 -37.81 15.08
C GLN A 63 17.54 -37.72 13.54
N ARG A 64 17.09 -38.79 12.87
CA ARG A 64 16.98 -38.83 11.41
C ARG A 64 16.03 -37.77 10.84
N VAL A 65 14.85 -37.59 11.45
CA VAL A 65 13.88 -36.56 11.02
C VAL A 65 14.47 -35.16 11.17
N ILE A 66 15.16 -34.91 12.29
CA ILE A 66 15.81 -33.61 12.54
C ILE A 66 16.93 -33.36 11.51
N GLN A 67 17.78 -34.36 11.25
CA GLN A 67 18.83 -34.26 10.22
C GLN A 67 18.25 -33.98 8.83
N GLU A 68 17.18 -34.66 8.46
CA GLU A 68 16.50 -34.42 7.19
C GLU A 68 15.97 -32.99 7.11
N GLY A 69 15.34 -32.48 8.18
CA GLY A 69 14.90 -31.09 8.28
C GLY A 69 16.05 -30.08 8.15
N VAL A 70 17.18 -30.32 8.83
CA VAL A 70 18.38 -29.47 8.74
C VAL A 70 18.96 -29.49 7.32
N ASN A 71 19.02 -30.66 6.69
CA ASN A 71 19.50 -30.80 5.31
C ASN A 71 18.60 -30.04 4.33
N VAL A 72 17.28 -30.08 4.51
CA VAL A 72 16.33 -29.27 3.72
C VAL A 72 16.59 -27.78 3.93
N LEU A 73 16.70 -27.32 5.17
CA LEU A 73 16.92 -25.89 5.47
C LEU A 73 18.27 -25.36 4.97
N THR A 74 19.31 -26.19 5.03
CA THR A 74 20.66 -25.83 4.56
C THR A 74 20.80 -25.95 3.03
N SER A 75 20.14 -26.92 2.40
CA SER A 75 20.10 -27.05 0.93
C SER A 75 19.27 -25.95 0.25
N ILE A 76 18.24 -25.42 0.92
CA ILE A 76 17.45 -24.29 0.42
C ILE A 76 18.27 -22.98 0.33
N ARG A 77 19.46 -22.91 0.96
CA ARG A 77 20.32 -21.70 0.92
C ARG A 77 21.55 -21.86 0.02
N ARG A 78 21.35 -21.64 -1.28
CA ARG A 78 22.23 -20.80 -2.13
C ARG A 78 21.51 -20.01 -3.23
N ASP A 79 20.20 -20.20 -3.41
CA ASP A 79 19.39 -19.30 -4.21
C ASP A 79 18.59 -18.34 -3.32
N THR A 80 19.21 -17.85 -2.25
CA THR A 80 19.02 -16.43 -1.96
C THR A 80 19.69 -15.69 -3.11
N ASN A 81 19.02 -15.69 -4.28
CA ASN A 81 18.96 -14.48 -5.07
C ASN A 81 18.78 -13.40 -4.02
N PHE A 82 19.83 -12.60 -3.86
CA PHE A 82 19.76 -11.37 -3.13
C PHE A 82 18.38 -10.80 -3.47
N ILE A 83 17.49 -10.70 -2.49
CA ILE A 83 16.24 -9.95 -2.68
C ILE A 83 16.72 -8.50 -2.71
N GLU A 84 17.36 -8.15 -3.81
CA GLU A 84 17.61 -6.79 -4.21
C GLU A 84 16.25 -6.20 -4.49
N ASN A 85 16.07 -4.94 -4.09
CA ASN A 85 14.93 -4.21 -4.55
C ASN A 85 14.95 -4.29 -6.08
N PRO A 86 13.85 -4.75 -6.72
CA PRO A 86 13.82 -4.82 -8.16
C PRO A 86 14.21 -3.47 -8.71
N GLU A 87 15.06 -3.45 -9.74
CA GLU A 87 15.43 -2.21 -10.40
C GLU A 87 14.14 -1.43 -10.69
N GLN A 88 14.06 -0.20 -10.17
CA GLN A 88 12.86 0.61 -10.27
C GLN A 88 12.74 1.10 -11.72
N VAL A 89 12.28 0.22 -12.60
CA VAL A 89 12.05 0.55 -14.00
C VAL A 89 10.85 1.49 -14.03
N THR A 90 11.10 2.73 -14.43
CA THR A 90 9.99 3.62 -14.79
C THR A 90 9.28 2.99 -15.97
N ALA A 91 8.01 2.62 -15.78
CA ALA A 91 7.17 2.19 -16.89
C ALA A 91 7.30 3.26 -17.99
N ARG A 92 7.50 2.85 -19.25
CA ARG A 92 7.57 3.77 -20.39
C ARG A 92 6.37 4.67 -20.32
N GLY A 93 6.60 5.88 -19.81
CA GLY A 93 5.59 6.89 -19.71
C GLY A 93 5.08 7.17 -21.11
N ARG A 94 3.98 7.90 -21.16
CA ARG A 94 3.47 8.44 -22.42
C ARG A 94 4.63 9.17 -23.13
N PRO A 95 4.92 8.87 -24.42
CA PRO A 95 6.04 9.47 -25.12
C PRO A 95 5.99 10.99 -25.03
N GLN A 96 7.15 11.59 -24.79
CA GLN A 96 7.28 13.04 -24.65
C GLN A 96 6.76 13.71 -25.94
N GLY A 97 5.70 14.52 -25.83
CA GLY A 97 5.05 15.16 -26.98
C GLY A 97 3.73 14.51 -27.45
N SER A 98 3.21 13.48 -26.77
CA SER A 98 1.90 12.93 -27.12
C SER A 98 0.75 13.90 -26.79
N VAL A 99 0.36 14.70 -27.78
CA VAL A 99 -0.82 15.57 -27.77
C VAL A 99 -2.06 14.77 -28.17
N ALA A 100 -2.53 13.85 -27.32
CA ALA A 100 -3.93 13.40 -27.43
C ALA A 100 -4.76 14.15 -26.39
N ARG A 101 -5.14 15.38 -26.75
CA ARG A 101 -6.48 15.88 -26.47
C ARG A 101 -7.11 16.08 -27.85
N LEU A 102 -8.40 15.74 -27.98
CA LEU A 102 -9.28 16.00 -29.13
C LEU A 102 -9.57 14.80 -30.05
N GLY A 103 -10.20 13.79 -29.46
CA GLY A 103 -11.16 12.94 -30.15
C GLY A 103 -12.26 12.53 -29.16
N PRO A 104 -13.55 12.50 -29.53
CA PRO A 104 -14.63 12.14 -28.61
C PRO A 104 -14.53 10.70 -28.05
N VAL A 105 -13.74 9.85 -28.72
CA VAL A 105 -13.53 8.44 -28.41
C VAL A 105 -12.06 8.20 -28.09
N SER A 106 -11.74 8.25 -26.80
CA SER A 106 -10.53 7.62 -26.27
C SER A 106 -10.81 6.14 -26.10
N SER A 107 -9.96 5.27 -26.66
CA SER A 107 -10.07 3.80 -26.55
C SER A 107 -10.14 3.31 -25.10
N THR A 108 -9.64 4.09 -24.14
CA THR A 108 -9.67 3.78 -22.70
C THR A 108 -10.84 4.39 -21.93
N ARG A 109 -11.83 5.00 -22.60
CA ARG A 109 -13.06 5.40 -21.89
C ARG A 109 -13.87 4.16 -21.54
N LYS A 110 -14.05 3.93 -20.24
CA LYS A 110 -15.07 3.02 -19.72
C LYS A 110 -16.43 3.45 -20.26
N ASP A 111 -17.17 2.49 -20.80
CA ASP A 111 -18.57 2.70 -21.18
C ASP A 111 -19.37 3.01 -19.92
N PRO A 112 -20.00 4.20 -19.80
CA PRO A 112 -20.76 4.55 -18.61
C PRO A 112 -21.92 3.56 -18.42
N SER A 113 -22.07 3.07 -17.19
CA SER A 113 -23.18 2.18 -16.88
C SER A 113 -24.53 2.90 -17.04
N GLY A 114 -25.62 2.15 -17.23
CA GLY A 114 -26.97 2.72 -17.29
C GLY A 114 -27.32 3.59 -16.06
N PHE A 115 -26.78 3.23 -14.90
CA PHE A 115 -26.93 4.01 -13.66
C PHE A 115 -26.19 5.35 -13.70
N GLU A 116 -24.95 5.36 -14.22
CA GLU A 116 -24.18 6.60 -14.42
C GLU A 116 -24.86 7.54 -15.42
N ASN A 117 -25.54 7.01 -16.44
CA ASN A 117 -26.31 7.82 -17.39
C ASN A 117 -27.59 8.39 -16.76
N ALA A 118 -28.26 7.64 -15.88
CA ALA A 118 -29.44 8.12 -15.16
C ALA A 118 -29.09 9.19 -14.10
N GLU A 119 -27.92 9.08 -13.45
CA GLU A 119 -27.45 10.05 -12.45
C GLU A 119 -26.73 11.27 -13.03
N ARG A 120 -26.44 11.29 -14.34
CA ARG A 120 -25.93 12.47 -15.05
C ARG A 120 -27.01 13.55 -15.11
N ARG A 121 -27.20 14.24 -13.98
CA ARG A 121 -27.97 15.48 -13.92
C ARG A 121 -27.34 16.45 -14.91
N GLN A 122 -28.17 16.99 -15.82
CA GLN A 122 -27.71 18.03 -16.73
C GLN A 122 -27.11 19.15 -15.89
N ARG A 123 -25.84 19.48 -16.16
CA ARG A 123 -25.17 20.56 -15.43
C ARG A 123 -25.92 21.85 -15.73
N VAL A 124 -26.49 22.45 -14.68
CA VAL A 124 -27.13 23.76 -14.72
C VAL A 124 -26.12 24.85 -14.41
N CYS A 125 -26.25 25.99 -15.09
CA CYS A 125 -25.41 27.14 -14.85
C CYS A 125 -25.76 27.78 -13.49
N GLY A 126 -24.77 27.89 -12.60
CA GLY A 126 -24.97 28.53 -11.29
C GLY A 126 -25.21 30.05 -11.33
N LEU A 127 -25.20 30.69 -12.50
CA LEU A 127 -25.58 32.11 -12.66
C LEU A 127 -27.02 32.28 -13.13
N CYS A 128 -27.39 31.65 -14.25
CA CYS A 128 -28.70 31.85 -14.87
C CYS A 128 -29.67 30.66 -14.70
N GLY A 129 -29.24 29.57 -14.06
CA GLY A 129 -30.05 28.37 -13.82
C GLY A 129 -30.32 27.48 -15.03
N ARG A 130 -29.97 27.89 -16.25
CA ARG A 130 -30.22 27.13 -17.48
C ARG A 130 -29.16 26.03 -17.70
N SER A 131 -29.54 24.92 -18.31
CA SER A 131 -28.62 23.84 -18.68
C SER A 131 -27.87 24.13 -20.00
N GLY A 132 -26.82 23.34 -20.29
CA GLY A 132 -26.08 23.42 -21.55
C GLY A 132 -24.85 24.34 -21.55
N HIS A 133 -24.58 25.05 -20.45
CA HIS A 133 -23.37 25.87 -20.31
C HIS A 133 -22.96 26.02 -18.84
N ASN A 134 -21.74 26.50 -18.58
CA ASN A 134 -21.21 26.74 -17.24
C ASN A 134 -21.20 28.24 -16.92
N ARG A 135 -21.02 28.60 -15.64
CA ARG A 135 -20.88 29.98 -15.17
C ARG A 135 -19.94 30.82 -16.05
N ARG A 136 -18.77 30.29 -16.43
CA ARG A 136 -17.75 31.00 -17.22
C ARG A 136 -18.14 31.30 -18.68
N SER A 137 -19.10 30.59 -19.23
CA SER A 137 -19.58 30.74 -20.61
C SER A 137 -21.02 31.23 -20.63
N CYS A 138 -21.47 31.85 -19.55
CA CYS A 138 -22.83 32.34 -19.42
C CYS A 138 -22.93 33.71 -20.08
N SER A 139 -23.81 33.83 -21.07
CA SER A 139 -24.07 35.08 -21.79
C SER A 139 -24.56 36.22 -20.88
N SER A 140 -25.01 35.91 -19.65
CA SER A 140 -25.41 36.91 -18.65
C SER A 140 -24.22 37.63 -18.00
N ILE A 141 -22.98 37.17 -18.20
CA ILE A 141 -21.77 37.85 -17.69
C ILE A 141 -21.56 39.21 -18.37
N ASP A 142 -21.93 39.34 -19.65
CA ASP A 142 -21.66 40.56 -20.45
C ASP A 142 -22.64 41.71 -20.20
N SER A 143 -23.61 41.56 -19.30
CA SER A 143 -24.64 42.58 -19.03
C SER A 143 -24.32 43.55 -17.89
N THR A 144 -23.10 43.53 -17.34
CA THR A 144 -22.70 44.50 -16.29
C THR A 144 -21.96 45.66 -16.95
N PRO A 145 -22.56 46.87 -17.08
CA PRO A 145 -21.82 48.02 -17.58
C PRO A 145 -20.74 48.37 -16.56
N ILE A 146 -19.51 48.36 -17.03
CA ILE A 146 -18.33 48.81 -16.29
C ILE A 146 -18.56 50.28 -15.91
N GLY A 147 -18.35 50.57 -14.61
CA GLY A 147 -18.74 51.79 -13.93
C GLY A 147 -18.47 53.09 -14.68
N ALA A 148 -19.53 53.91 -14.76
CA ALA A 148 -19.40 55.35 -14.89
C ALA A 148 -18.70 55.88 -13.61
N VAL A 149 -17.48 56.40 -13.78
CA VAL A 149 -16.80 57.21 -12.78
C VAL A 149 -17.34 58.63 -12.92
N SER A 150 -18.11 59.09 -11.94
CA SER A 150 -18.50 60.50 -11.82
C SER A 150 -17.37 61.29 -11.15
N LEU A 151 -17.13 62.47 -11.73
CA LEU A 151 -16.26 63.56 -11.31
C LEU A 151 -16.51 64.02 -9.87
#